data_AF-A0A9D5M3J3-F1
#
_entry.id   AF-A0A9D5M3J3-F1
#
_cell.length_a   1.000
_cell.length_b   1.000
_cell.length_c   1.000
_cell.angle_alpha   90.00
_cell.angle_beta   90.00
_cell.angle_gamma   90.00
#
_symmetry.space_group_name_H-M   'P 1'
#
loop_
_entity.id
_entity.type
_entity.pdbx_description
1 polymer ?
#
loop_
_entity_poly.entity_id
_entity_poly.type
_entity_poly.pdbx_seq_one_letter_code
_entity_poly.pdbx_strand_id
1 'polypeptide(L)'
;MSMIIDHELNYLRFDVPNSEANLNAQHYGGKPRTVGAYYMSENSDACREFLSQMQGKYYFDVNLCLKNAQEVISFLKKNNYADAYRDKLIPQEKQIEALQWFISSGEYFYEISAPTINENAKYLKLDNNDSFITGIKTLILGDLCSLYFKKIGTDGYVIYLDRSPKFDEIIENNTILKWIQKKEEL
;
A
#
# COMPACT_ATOMS: atom_id res chain seq x y z
N MET A 1 9.54 -5.31 6.09
CA MET A 1 8.83 -4.02 6.05
C MET A 1 9.79 -2.97 6.55
N SER A 2 10.01 -1.91 5.77
CA SER A 2 10.79 -0.75 6.20
C SER A 2 9.85 0.45 6.27
N MET A 3 9.84 1.11 7.43
CA MET A 3 9.28 2.44 7.59
C MET A 3 10.42 3.44 7.42
N ILE A 4 10.28 4.39 6.50
CA ILE A 4 11.28 5.42 6.20
C ILE A 4 10.65 6.77 6.47
N ILE A 5 11.36 7.64 7.19
CA ILE A 5 11.01 9.05 7.35
C ILE A 5 12.06 9.86 6.61
N ASP A 6 11.61 10.74 5.73
CA ASP A 6 12.44 11.68 5.00
C ASP A 6 11.94 13.09 5.33
N HIS A 7 12.72 13.81 6.14
CA HIS A 7 12.37 15.16 6.58
C HIS A 7 12.61 16.21 5.49
N GLU A 8 13.56 15.98 4.58
CA GLU A 8 13.83 16.92 3.48
C GLU A 8 12.69 16.89 2.47
N LEU A 9 12.25 15.68 2.14
CA LEU A 9 11.13 15.45 1.25
C LEU A 9 9.78 15.37 1.98
N ASN A 10 9.72 15.62 3.28
CA ASN A 10 8.49 15.67 4.09
C ASN A 10 7.55 14.46 3.86
N TYR A 11 8.08 13.24 3.84
CA TYR A 11 7.25 12.03 3.76
C TYR A 11 7.64 10.96 4.77
N LEU A 12 6.63 10.16 5.13
CA LEU A 12 6.76 8.88 5.79
C LEU A 12 6.33 7.80 4.79
N ARG A 13 7.15 6.78 4.57
CA ARG A 13 6.90 5.70 3.62
C ARG A 13 6.90 4.35 4.33
N PHE A 14 5.95 3.50 3.98
CA PHE A 14 5.92 2.09 4.34
C PHE A 14 6.14 1.22 3.10
N ASP A 15 7.27 0.52 3.06
CA ASP A 15 7.53 -0.53 2.07
C ASP A 15 6.81 -1.79 2.51
N VAL A 16 5.62 -2.03 1.95
CA VAL A 16 4.72 -3.10 2.38
C VAL A 16 5.27 -4.44 1.90
N PRO A 17 5.65 -5.38 2.78
CA PRO A 17 6.10 -6.69 2.34
C PRO A 17 4.90 -7.55 1.91
N ASN A 18 5.16 -8.59 1.14
CA ASN A 18 4.14 -9.56 0.71
C ASN A 18 3.20 -10.04 1.83
N SER A 19 3.74 -10.38 3.01
CA SER A 19 2.95 -10.93 4.12
C SER A 19 1.92 -9.97 4.72
N GLU A 20 1.98 -8.70 4.35
CA GLU A 20 1.18 -7.62 4.93
C GLU A 20 0.23 -7.01 3.88
N ALA A 21 0.40 -7.41 2.62
CA ALA A 21 -0.57 -7.16 1.56
C ALA A 21 -1.90 -7.87 1.86
N ASN A 22 -2.99 -7.38 1.24
CA ASN A 22 -4.26 -8.11 1.22
C ASN A 22 -4.02 -9.55 0.73
N LEU A 23 -4.69 -10.54 1.32
CA LEU A 23 -4.51 -11.97 0.99
C LEU A 23 -4.50 -12.23 -0.52
N ASN A 24 -5.40 -11.59 -1.27
CA ASN A 24 -5.54 -11.79 -2.71
C ASN A 24 -4.40 -11.14 -3.52
N ALA A 25 -3.76 -10.13 -2.92
CA ALA A 25 -2.58 -9.44 -3.44
C ALA A 25 -1.27 -10.11 -3.01
N GLN A 26 -1.31 -11.22 -2.25
CA GLN A 26 -0.11 -11.94 -1.86
C GLN A 26 0.36 -12.85 -2.99
N HIS A 27 1.66 -12.79 -3.27
CA HIS A 27 2.30 -13.72 -4.18
C HIS A 27 2.69 -15.02 -3.47
N TYR A 28 2.96 -16.07 -4.25
CA TYR A 28 3.38 -17.38 -3.74
C TYR A 28 4.77 -17.33 -3.09
N GLY A 29 5.05 -18.33 -2.26
CA GLY A 29 6.33 -18.46 -1.54
C GLY A 29 6.35 -17.90 -0.12
N GLY A 30 5.20 -17.53 0.44
CA GLY A 30 5.02 -17.13 1.84
C GLY A 30 3.75 -17.72 2.47
N LYS A 31 3.72 -17.83 3.80
CA LYS A 31 2.51 -18.24 4.53
C LYS A 31 1.46 -17.13 4.43
N PRO A 32 0.21 -17.43 4.03
CA PRO A 32 -0.83 -16.42 3.92
C PRO A 32 -1.11 -15.76 5.28
N ARG A 33 -1.28 -14.44 5.27
CA ARG A 33 -1.55 -13.64 6.48
C ARG A 33 -2.51 -12.50 6.18
N THR A 34 -3.24 -12.05 7.20
CA THR A 34 -4.07 -10.84 7.14
C THR A 34 -3.60 -9.94 8.26
N VAL A 35 -2.86 -8.88 7.94
CA VAL A 35 -2.26 -8.02 8.98
C VAL A 35 -2.89 -6.64 9.02
N GLY A 36 -3.27 -6.08 7.86
CA GLY A 36 -4.12 -4.89 7.76
C GLY A 36 -3.56 -3.64 8.46
N ALA A 37 -2.27 -3.64 8.80
CA ALA A 37 -1.57 -2.64 9.58
C ALA A 37 -0.13 -2.51 9.07
N TYR A 38 0.52 -1.39 9.37
CA TYR A 38 1.85 -1.06 8.87
C TYR A 38 2.84 -1.02 10.02
N TYR A 39 3.77 -1.97 10.04
CA TYR A 39 4.83 -2.09 11.03
C TYR A 39 5.74 -0.86 11.03
N MET A 40 5.87 -0.24 12.20
CA MET A 40 6.69 0.96 12.41
C MET A 40 8.07 0.63 13.00
N SER A 41 8.37 -0.65 13.24
CA SER A 41 9.58 -1.09 13.96
C SER A 41 9.73 -0.40 15.32
N GLU A 42 10.96 -0.09 15.73
CA GLU A 42 11.29 0.62 16.98
C GLU A 42 11.08 2.15 16.86
N ASN A 43 10.63 2.64 15.71
CA ASN A 43 10.53 4.08 15.39
C ASN A 43 9.13 4.64 15.66
N SER A 44 8.40 4.10 16.63
CA SER A 44 7.01 4.48 16.89
C SER A 44 6.86 5.94 17.32
N ASP A 45 7.79 6.44 18.13
CA ASP A 45 7.81 7.84 18.58
C ASP A 45 8.09 8.80 17.42
N ALA A 46 9.06 8.49 16.57
CA ALA A 46 9.36 9.27 15.38
C ALA A 46 8.16 9.30 14.39
N CYS A 47 7.44 8.17 14.25
CA CYS A 47 6.22 8.12 13.45
C CYS A 47 5.12 8.99 14.05
N ARG A 48 4.90 8.93 15.37
CA ARG A 48 3.94 9.80 16.08
C ARG A 48 4.28 11.26 15.89
N GLU A 49 5.55 11.62 16.07
CA GLU A 49 6.02 13.00 15.90
C GLU A 49 5.81 13.48 14.46
N PHE A 50 6.22 12.68 13.46
CA PHE A 50 6.01 13.01 12.06
C PHE A 50 4.53 13.27 11.75
N LEU A 51 3.64 12.43 12.29
CA LEU A 51 2.18 12.49 12.12
C LEU A 51 1.47 13.40 13.16
N SER A 52 2.18 14.39 13.75
CA SER A 52 1.62 15.36 14.70
C SER A 52 0.81 14.71 15.84
N GLN A 53 1.34 13.66 16.45
CA GLN A 53 0.69 12.86 17.50
C GLN A 53 -0.68 12.29 17.08
N MET A 54 -0.87 12.02 15.78
CA MET A 54 -2.13 11.60 15.16
C MET A 54 -3.25 12.65 15.21
N GLN A 55 -2.93 13.91 15.48
CA GLN A 55 -3.93 14.99 15.60
C GLN A 55 -4.17 15.79 14.30
N GLY A 56 -3.49 15.41 13.21
CA GLY A 56 -3.63 16.06 11.92
C GLY A 56 -4.90 15.72 11.13
N LYS A 57 -4.99 16.28 9.91
CA LYS A 57 -6.00 15.92 8.90
C LYS A 57 -5.39 15.00 7.85
N TYR A 58 -6.12 13.97 7.47
CA TYR A 58 -5.60 12.90 6.62
C TYR A 58 -6.50 12.70 5.41
N TYR A 59 -5.90 12.70 4.23
CA TYR A 59 -6.60 12.54 2.97
C TYR A 59 -5.88 11.51 2.10
N PHE A 60 -6.61 10.62 1.45
CA PHE A 60 -6.07 9.86 0.32
C PHE A 60 -6.16 10.69 -0.96
N ASP A 61 -5.06 10.79 -1.71
CA ASP A 61 -5.11 11.21 -3.12
C ASP A 61 -5.57 10.03 -3.97
N VAL A 62 -6.87 10.00 -4.25
CA VAL A 62 -7.51 8.83 -4.88
C VAL A 62 -7.01 8.65 -6.30
N ASN A 63 -6.91 9.74 -7.06
CA ASN A 63 -6.48 9.71 -8.45
C ASN A 63 -5.05 9.23 -8.58
N LEU A 64 -4.14 9.70 -7.70
CA LEU A 64 -2.76 9.25 -7.71
C LEU A 64 -2.65 7.77 -7.33
N CYS A 65 -3.39 7.31 -6.31
CA CYS A 65 -3.43 5.89 -5.94
C CYS A 65 -3.86 5.01 -7.11
N LEU A 66 -4.95 5.38 -7.78
CA LEU A 66 -5.50 4.61 -8.88
C LEU A 66 -4.57 4.59 -10.08
N LYS A 67 -4.02 5.75 -10.46
CA LYS A 67 -3.05 5.86 -11.55
C LYS A 67 -1.86 4.93 -11.31
N ASN A 68 -1.23 5.04 -10.14
CA ASN A 68 -0.02 4.29 -9.82
C ASN A 68 -0.31 2.78 -9.71
N ALA A 69 -1.43 2.39 -9.10
CA ALA A 69 -1.85 0.99 -9.04
C ALA A 69 -2.12 0.42 -10.44
N GLN A 70 -2.82 1.17 -11.29
CA GLN A 70 -3.11 0.76 -12.67
C GLN A 70 -1.83 0.56 -13.47
N GLU A 71 -0.83 1.43 -13.32
CA GLU A 71 0.46 1.29 -13.99
C GLU A 71 1.15 -0.03 -13.62
N VAL A 72 1.20 -0.36 -12.33
CA VAL A 72 1.80 -1.62 -11.86
C VAL A 72 1.03 -2.85 -12.36
N ILE A 73 -0.30 -2.86 -12.21
CA ILE A 73 -1.13 -4.00 -12.62
C ILE A 73 -1.04 -4.22 -14.13
N SER A 74 -1.09 -3.14 -14.92
CA SER A 74 -0.96 -3.20 -16.38
C SER A 74 0.41 -3.76 -16.78
N PHE A 75 1.48 -3.35 -16.11
CA PHE A 75 2.81 -3.90 -16.32
C PHE A 75 2.85 -5.40 -16.04
N LEU A 76 2.31 -5.85 -14.91
CA LEU A 76 2.30 -7.27 -14.53
C LEU A 76 1.53 -8.11 -15.55
N LYS A 77 0.36 -7.64 -16.00
CA LYS A 77 -0.45 -8.36 -16.99
C LYS A 77 0.23 -8.42 -18.35
N LYS A 78 0.80 -7.32 -18.83
CA LYS A 78 1.51 -7.26 -20.13
C LYS A 78 2.68 -8.24 -20.19
N ASN A 79 3.32 -8.51 -19.05
CA ASN A 79 4.44 -9.44 -18.94
C ASN A 79 4.05 -10.86 -18.47
N ASN A 80 2.75 -11.19 -18.43
CA ASN A 80 2.24 -12.49 -17.97
C ASN A 80 2.62 -12.84 -16.51
N TYR A 81 2.77 -11.84 -15.66
CA TYR A 81 3.16 -11.98 -14.25
C TYR A 81 1.99 -12.10 -13.28
N ALA A 82 0.75 -12.05 -13.78
CA ALA A 82 -0.44 -12.21 -12.94
C ALA A 82 -0.44 -13.53 -12.15
N ASP A 83 0.11 -14.61 -12.72
CA ASP A 83 0.16 -15.92 -12.06
C ASP A 83 1.02 -15.98 -10.81
N ALA A 84 1.86 -14.97 -10.55
CA ALA A 84 2.61 -14.84 -9.31
C ALA A 84 1.69 -14.62 -8.09
N TYR A 85 0.47 -14.14 -8.32
CA TYR A 85 -0.51 -13.78 -7.30
C TYR A 85 -1.62 -14.81 -7.18
N ARG A 86 -2.15 -15.01 -5.96
CA ARG A 86 -3.15 -16.03 -5.63
C ARG A 86 -4.39 -15.98 -6.54
N ASP A 87 -4.94 -14.78 -6.75
CA ASP A 87 -6.15 -14.57 -7.54
C ASP A 87 -5.88 -13.90 -8.88
N LYS A 88 -4.64 -14.02 -9.40
CA LYS A 88 -4.24 -13.51 -10.71
C LYS A 88 -4.58 -12.04 -10.95
N LEU A 89 -4.52 -11.23 -9.90
CA LEU A 89 -4.84 -9.78 -9.90
C LEU A 89 -6.32 -9.43 -10.15
N ILE A 90 -7.23 -10.41 -10.27
CA ILE A 90 -8.65 -10.15 -10.58
C ILE A 90 -9.32 -9.24 -9.54
N PRO A 91 -9.14 -9.43 -8.23
CA PRO A 91 -9.74 -8.54 -7.22
C PRO A 91 -9.22 -7.11 -7.31
N GLN A 92 -7.95 -6.93 -7.69
CA GLN A 92 -7.35 -5.60 -7.85
C GLN A 92 -7.95 -4.83 -9.03
N GLU A 93 -8.16 -5.51 -10.16
CA GLU A 93 -8.80 -4.88 -11.33
C GLU A 93 -10.22 -4.42 -11.03
N LYS A 94 -11.02 -5.30 -10.41
CA LYS A 94 -12.38 -4.96 -9.98
C LYS A 94 -12.40 -3.82 -8.99
N GLN A 95 -11.39 -3.75 -8.12
CA GLN A 95 -11.30 -2.69 -7.11
C GLN A 95 -10.91 -1.34 -7.73
N ILE A 96 -10.06 -1.31 -8.76
CA ILE A 96 -9.79 -0.09 -9.52
C ILE A 96 -11.09 0.44 -10.13
N GLU A 97 -11.85 -0.43 -10.82
CA GLU A 97 -13.14 -0.04 -11.38
C GLU A 97 -14.07 0.51 -10.30
N ALA A 98 -14.25 -0.21 -9.19
CA ALA A 98 -15.12 0.20 -8.09
C ALA A 98 -14.73 1.56 -7.49
N LEU A 99 -13.43 1.81 -7.30
CA LEU A 99 -12.93 3.09 -6.79
C LEU A 99 -13.06 4.22 -7.81
N GLN A 100 -12.91 3.94 -9.11
CA GLN A 100 -13.18 4.93 -10.17
C GLN A 100 -14.66 5.33 -10.18
N TRP A 101 -15.59 4.40 -9.96
CA TRP A 101 -17.01 4.70 -9.81
C TRP A 101 -17.32 5.51 -8.54
N PHE A 102 -16.54 5.30 -7.48
CA PHE A 102 -16.72 6.01 -6.21
C PHE A 102 -16.32 7.49 -6.30
N ILE A 103 -15.39 7.84 -7.18
CA ILE A 103 -15.00 9.23 -7.44
C ILE A 103 -16.15 9.91 -8.19
N SER A 104 -16.99 10.64 -7.47
CA SER A 104 -17.89 11.61 -8.08
C SER A 104 -17.06 12.63 -8.87
N SER A 105 -17.55 13.09 -10.02
CA SER A 105 -16.83 14.05 -10.85
C SER A 105 -16.44 15.31 -10.03
N GLY A 106 -15.15 15.47 -9.74
CA GLY A 106 -14.61 16.64 -9.03
C GLY A 106 -13.97 16.39 -7.66
N GLU A 107 -14.12 15.19 -7.07
CA GLU A 107 -13.44 14.85 -5.80
C GLU A 107 -12.08 14.18 -6.05
N TYR A 108 -10.99 14.85 -5.64
CA TYR A 108 -9.62 14.34 -5.80
C TYR A 108 -9.10 13.67 -4.53
N PHE A 109 -9.67 14.04 -3.38
CA PHE A 109 -9.21 13.65 -2.06
C PHE A 109 -10.33 13.01 -1.26
N TYR A 110 -10.02 11.91 -0.57
CA TYR A 110 -10.94 11.25 0.36
C TYR A 110 -10.45 11.44 1.79
N GLU A 111 -11.22 12.16 2.62
CA GLU A 111 -10.87 12.37 4.04
C GLU A 111 -11.04 11.07 4.82
N ILE A 112 -10.06 10.75 5.66
CA ILE A 112 -10.10 9.59 6.55
C ILE A 112 -9.96 10.00 8.00
N SER A 113 -10.46 9.13 8.88
CA SER A 113 -10.12 9.18 10.31
C SER A 113 -8.62 9.11 10.52
N ALA A 114 -8.13 9.80 11.54
CA ALA A 114 -6.72 9.77 11.91
C ALA A 114 -6.21 8.33 12.10
N PRO A 115 -5.00 8.00 11.62
CA PRO A 115 -4.39 6.71 11.89
C PRO A 115 -4.26 6.46 13.39
N THR A 116 -4.36 5.20 13.78
CA THR A 116 -4.15 4.78 15.17
C THR A 116 -2.90 3.93 15.28
N ILE A 117 -2.37 3.81 16.49
CA ILE A 117 -1.28 2.88 16.79
C ILE A 117 -1.81 1.80 17.71
N ASN A 118 -1.43 0.54 17.46
CA ASN A 118 -1.85 -0.57 18.32
C ASN A 118 -1.28 -0.46 19.75
N GLU A 119 -1.85 -1.22 20.68
CA GLU A 119 -1.50 -1.19 22.11
C GLU A 119 0.01 -1.35 22.38
N ASN A 120 0.70 -2.18 21.59
CA ASN A 120 2.13 -2.44 21.73
C ASN A 120 3.03 -1.43 21.00
N ALA A 121 2.47 -0.35 20.45
CA ALA A 121 3.18 0.67 19.68
C ALA A 121 3.98 0.18 18.46
N LYS A 122 3.64 -0.98 17.90
CA LYS A 122 4.39 -1.61 16.80
C LYS A 122 3.81 -1.37 15.42
N TYR A 123 2.52 -1.06 15.34
CA TYR A 123 1.81 -0.99 14.06
C TYR A 123 0.93 0.25 13.97
N LEU A 124 1.06 0.96 12.85
CA LEU A 124 0.13 1.99 12.40
C LEU A 124 -1.09 1.32 11.75
N LYS A 125 -2.29 1.76 12.10
CA LYS A 125 -3.55 1.24 11.58
C LYS A 125 -4.35 2.37 10.96
N LEU A 126 -4.81 2.12 9.74
CA LEU A 126 -5.91 2.87 9.14
C LEU A 126 -7.22 2.15 9.46
N ASP A 127 -8.33 2.90 9.50
CA ASP A 127 -9.65 2.33 9.81
C ASP A 127 -10.02 1.22 8.83
N ASN A 128 -10.17 -0.01 9.35
CA ASN A 128 -10.54 -1.17 8.55
C ASN A 128 -12.05 -1.30 8.36
N ASN A 129 -12.86 -0.49 9.05
CA ASN A 129 -14.31 -0.46 8.85
C ASN A 129 -14.68 0.47 7.69
N ASP A 130 -13.74 1.33 7.27
CA ASP A 130 -13.89 2.17 6.10
C ASP A 130 -13.71 1.33 4.82
N SER A 131 -14.80 1.22 4.06
CA SER A 131 -14.83 0.47 2.80
C SER A 131 -13.91 1.05 1.73
N PHE A 132 -13.71 2.38 1.72
CA PHE A 132 -12.82 3.04 0.79
C PHE A 132 -11.36 2.69 1.11
N ILE A 133 -10.96 2.78 2.38
CA ILE A 133 -9.62 2.39 2.84
C ILE A 133 -9.36 0.92 2.53
N THR A 134 -10.35 0.06 2.74
CA THR A 134 -10.26 -1.37 2.41
C THR A 134 -10.08 -1.60 0.90
N GLY A 135 -10.74 -0.78 0.08
CA GLY A 135 -10.55 -0.75 -1.36
C GLY A 135 -9.10 -0.38 -1.74
N ILE A 136 -8.58 0.71 -1.19
CA ILE A 136 -7.18 1.11 -1.44
C ILE A 136 -6.20 0.02 -0.97
N LYS A 137 -6.40 -0.58 0.20
CA LYS A 137 -5.57 -1.67 0.72
C LYS A 137 -5.54 -2.90 -0.19
N THR A 138 -6.60 -3.15 -0.95
CA THR A 138 -6.65 -4.25 -1.93
C THR A 138 -5.69 -4.03 -3.08
N LEU A 139 -5.38 -2.77 -3.43
CA LEU A 139 -4.43 -2.38 -4.49
C LEU A 139 -2.95 -2.47 -4.08
N ILE A 140 -2.66 -2.73 -2.79
CA ILE A 140 -1.29 -2.83 -2.29
C ILE A 140 -0.73 -4.22 -2.64
N LEU A 141 0.10 -4.29 -3.69
CA LEU A 141 0.72 -5.51 -4.20
C LEU A 141 2.01 -5.91 -3.46
N GLY A 142 2.00 -5.77 -2.13
CA GLY A 142 3.15 -6.11 -1.29
C GLY A 142 4.45 -5.49 -1.80
N ASP A 143 5.47 -6.33 -2.04
CA ASP A 143 6.85 -5.94 -2.35
C ASP A 143 6.98 -4.96 -3.54
N LEU A 144 5.95 -4.82 -4.38
CA LEU A 144 5.91 -3.93 -5.53
C LEU A 144 5.30 -2.54 -5.25
N CYS A 145 4.65 -2.34 -4.12
CA CYS A 145 3.98 -1.08 -3.77
C CYS A 145 4.45 -0.53 -2.42
N SER A 146 4.30 0.77 -2.24
CA SER A 146 4.57 1.45 -0.97
C SER A 146 3.46 2.45 -0.67
N LEU A 147 3.18 2.64 0.61
CA LEU A 147 2.22 3.62 1.10
C LEU A 147 2.99 4.83 1.63
N TYR A 148 2.67 6.01 1.10
CA TYR A 148 3.29 7.27 1.49
C TYR A 148 2.31 8.13 2.27
N PHE A 149 2.82 8.83 3.29
CA PHE A 149 2.17 9.92 3.99
C PHE A 149 3.04 11.17 3.75
N LYS A 150 2.59 12.04 2.85
CA LYS A 150 3.25 13.31 2.56
C LYS A 150 2.67 14.40 3.47
N LYS A 151 3.53 15.05 4.24
CA LYS A 151 3.13 16.17 5.09
C LYS A 151 2.98 17.44 4.24
N ILE A 152 1.82 18.09 4.38
CA ILE A 152 1.45 19.33 3.71
C ILE A 152 1.12 20.38 4.78
N GLY A 153 1.94 21.42 4.85
CA GLY A 153 1.84 22.43 5.92
C GLY A 153 2.18 21.83 7.29
N THR A 154 1.52 22.34 8.34
CA THR A 154 1.85 21.97 9.73
C THR A 154 1.29 20.60 10.12
N ASP A 155 0.02 20.32 9.79
CA ASP A 155 -0.71 19.14 10.30
C ASP A 155 -1.61 18.47 9.23
N GLY A 156 -1.39 18.78 7.95
CA GLY A 156 -2.09 18.13 6.84
C GLY A 156 -1.27 16.97 6.28
N TYR A 157 -1.93 15.86 5.94
CA TYR A 157 -1.28 14.69 5.36
C TYR A 157 -2.05 14.19 4.14
N VAL A 158 -1.33 14.05 3.03
CA VAL A 158 -1.83 13.40 1.82
C VAL A 158 -1.20 12.02 1.73
N ILE A 159 -2.05 11.01 1.62
CA ILE A 159 -1.69 9.60 1.59
C ILE A 159 -1.84 9.09 0.17
N TYR A 160 -0.86 8.36 -0.33
CA TYR A 160 -0.95 7.76 -1.66
C TYR A 160 -0.18 6.46 -1.78
N LEU A 161 -0.60 5.63 -2.74
CA LEU A 161 0.14 4.45 -3.18
C LEU A 161 1.09 4.82 -4.30
N ASP A 162 2.28 4.26 -4.27
CA ASP A 162 3.25 4.35 -5.35
C ASP A 162 4.01 3.03 -5.51
N ARG A 163 4.77 2.91 -6.59
CA ARG A 163 5.71 1.81 -6.80
C ARG A 163 6.72 1.78 -5.65
N SER A 164 7.05 0.56 -5.24
CA SER A 164 8.18 0.32 -4.36
C SER A 164 9.45 0.88 -5.00
N PRO A 165 10.35 1.54 -4.25
CA PRO A 165 11.65 1.95 -4.78
C PRO A 165 12.50 0.77 -5.28
N LYS A 166 12.17 -0.45 -4.85
CA LYS A 166 12.82 -1.69 -5.28
C LYS A 166 12.15 -2.32 -6.50
N PHE A 167 11.13 -1.68 -7.08
CA PHE A 167 10.36 -2.26 -8.17
C PHE A 167 11.26 -2.69 -9.32
N ASP A 168 12.10 -1.79 -9.83
CA ASP A 168 12.97 -2.08 -10.98
C ASP A 168 13.99 -3.19 -10.65
N GLU A 169 14.59 -3.15 -9.45
CA GLU A 169 15.48 -4.21 -8.95
C GLU A 169 14.79 -5.59 -8.91
N ILE A 170 13.52 -5.64 -8.46
CA ILE A 170 12.73 -6.88 -8.40
C ILE A 170 12.50 -7.45 -9.80
N ILE A 171 12.25 -6.58 -10.78
CA ILE A 171 12.08 -6.97 -12.19
C ILE A 171 13.40 -7.48 -12.77
N GLU A 172 14.48 -6.70 -12.65
CA GLU A 172 15.81 -7.05 -13.19
C GLU A 172 16.33 -8.38 -12.63
N ASN A 173 16.06 -8.66 -11.36
CA ASN A 173 16.46 -9.90 -10.69
C ASN A 173 15.56 -11.12 -10.99
N ASN A 174 14.60 -10.98 -11.91
CA ASN A 174 13.62 -12.01 -12.25
C ASN A 174 12.88 -12.57 -11.03
N THR A 175 12.68 -11.75 -10.00
CA THR A 175 12.14 -12.20 -8.71
C THR A 175 10.70 -12.67 -8.85
N ILE A 176 9.92 -12.02 -9.71
CA ILE A 176 8.52 -12.40 -9.98
C ILE A 176 8.43 -13.79 -10.62
N LEU A 177 9.34 -14.12 -11.54
CA LEU A 177 9.39 -15.47 -12.15
C LEU A 177 9.65 -16.55 -11.11
N LYS A 178 10.48 -16.27 -10.11
CA LYS A 178 10.71 -17.18 -8.97
C LYS A 178 9.44 -17.37 -8.13
N TRP A 179 8.61 -16.33 -7.98
CA TRP A 179 7.32 -16.47 -7.29
C TRP A 179 6.36 -17.36 -8.07
N ILE A 180 6.33 -17.27 -9.39
CA ILE A 180 5.52 -18.14 -10.25
C ILE A 180 5.98 -19.59 -10.10
N GLN A 181 7.28 -19.88 -10.16
CA GLN A 181 7.81 -21.23 -9.97
C GLN A 181 7.39 -21.85 -8.64
N LYS A 182 7.42 -21.08 -7.55
CA LYS A 182 6.97 -21.55 -6.23
C LYS A 182 5.49 -21.95 -6.16
N LYS A 183 4.65 -21.47 -7.09
CA LYS A 183 3.26 -21.92 -7.21
C LYS A 183 3.18 -23.36 -7.71
N GLU A 184 4.08 -23.74 -8.59
CA GLU A 184 4.11 -25.07 -9.21
C GLU A 184 4.61 -26.14 -8.23
N GLU A 185 5.27 -25.71 -7.14
CA GLU A 185 5.75 -26.57 -6.05
C GLU A 185 4.69 -26.84 -4.94
N LEU A 186 3.54 -26.16 -4.98
CA LEU A 186 2.46 -26.22 -3.97
C LEU A 186 1.28 -27.05 -4.45
#